data_AF-A0A497CC73-F1
#
_entry.id   AF-A0A497CC73-F1
#
_cell.length_a   1.000
_cell.length_b   1.000
_cell.length_c   1.000
_cell.angle_alpha   90.00
_cell.angle_beta   90.00
_cell.angle_gamma   90.00
#
_symmetry.space_group_name_H-M   'P 1'
#
loop_
_entity.id
_entity.type
_entity.pdbx_description
1 polymer ?
#
loop_
_entity_poly.entity_id
_entity_poly.type
_entity_poly.pdbx_seq_one_letter_code
_entity_poly.pdbx_strand_id
1 'polypeptide(L)'
;MAFKRQIEPPIRYKGLELSVGYRMDIVVSDLLILELKSVEKLIPIYEAQLLTYLRLSGIGLGLLLNFNVPVLKQGIKRLVQG
;
A
#
# COMPACT_ATOMS: atom_id res chain seq x y z
N MET A 1 13.11 14.29 -5.13
CA MET A 1 12.91 12.89 -4.69
C MET A 1 11.94 12.24 -5.68
N ALA A 2 12.29 11.10 -6.27
CA ALA A 2 11.46 10.47 -7.29
C ALA A 2 10.25 9.77 -6.65
N PHE A 3 9.09 9.85 -7.30
CA PHE A 3 7.91 9.08 -6.92
C PHE A 3 7.21 8.57 -8.17
N LYS A 4 6.49 7.48 -8.03
CA LYS A 4 5.65 6.84 -9.04
C LYS A 4 4.25 6.72 -8.47
N ARG A 5 3.23 6.81 -9.32
CA ARG A 5 1.82 6.73 -8.91
C ARG A 5 1.14 5.60 -9.64
N GLN A 6 0.12 5.02 -9.02
CA GLN A 6 -0.80 4.09 -9.67
C GLN A 6 -0.07 2.92 -10.33
N ILE A 7 0.85 2.31 -9.58
CA ILE A 7 1.71 1.24 -10.09
C ILE A 7 1.01 -0.10 -9.91
N GLU A 8 0.91 -0.85 -10.99
CA GLU A 8 0.45 -2.24 -10.91
C GLU A 8 1.60 -3.11 -10.38
N PRO A 9 1.42 -3.77 -9.22
CA PRO A 9 2.45 -4.65 -8.70
C PRO A 9 2.56 -5.89 -9.60
N PRO A 10 3.77 -6.44 -9.79
CA PRO A 10 3.94 -7.69 -10.51
C PRO A 10 3.38 -8.83 -9.65
N ILE A 11 2.11 -9.18 -9.83
CA ILE A 11 1.50 -10.28 -9.07
C ILE A 11 1.68 -11.57 -9.84
N ARG A 12 2.62 -12.39 -9.39
CA ARG A 12 2.72 -13.80 -9.79
C ARG A 12 2.32 -14.69 -8.64
N TYR A 13 1.17 -15.33 -8.74
CA TYR A 13 0.66 -16.24 -7.73
C TYR A 13 0.40 -17.61 -8.34
N LYS A 14 1.05 -18.65 -7.80
CA LYS A 14 0.94 -20.03 -8.30
C LYS A 14 1.16 -20.19 -9.81
N GLY A 15 2.09 -19.41 -10.37
CA GLY A 15 2.39 -19.43 -11.81
C GLY A 15 1.41 -18.63 -12.70
N LEU A 16 0.39 -18.01 -12.12
CA LEU A 16 -0.53 -17.11 -12.80
C LEU A 16 -0.14 -15.66 -12.57
N GLU A 17 -0.17 -14.87 -13.64
CA GLU A 17 -0.04 -13.41 -13.58
C GLU A 17 -1.42 -12.82 -13.27
N LEU A 18 -1.59 -12.30 -12.05
CA LEU A 18 -2.86 -11.69 -11.63
C LEU A 18 -2.83 -10.21 -11.99
N SER A 19 -3.42 -9.85 -13.13
CA SER A 19 -3.53 -8.47 -13.61
C SER A 19 -4.69 -7.68 -12.97
N VAL A 20 -5.52 -8.31 -12.14
CA VAL A 20 -6.83 -7.73 -11.78
C VAL A 20 -6.79 -7.06 -10.41
N GLY A 21 -6.94 -5.73 -10.42
CA GLY A 21 -7.48 -4.95 -9.29
C GLY A 21 -6.47 -4.46 -8.24
N TYR A 22 -5.21 -4.80 -8.37
CA TYR A 22 -4.16 -4.35 -7.45
C TYR A 22 -3.38 -3.20 -8.05
N ARG A 23 -3.35 -2.08 -7.33
CA ARG A 23 -2.66 -0.87 -7.73
C ARG A 23 -2.13 -0.19 -6.48
N MET A 24 -0.82 0.06 -6.46
CA MET A 24 -0.16 0.85 -5.43
C MET A 24 -0.39 2.32 -5.74
N ASP A 25 -0.96 3.06 -4.79
CA ASP A 25 -1.32 4.46 -5.01
C ASP A 25 -0.09 5.33 -5.29
N ILE A 26 0.92 5.26 -4.42
CA ILE A 26 2.18 6.01 -4.54
C ILE A 26 3.35 5.15 -4.05
N VAL A 27 4.44 5.13 -4.81
CA VAL A 27 5.74 4.58 -4.38
C VAL A 27 6.78 5.69 -4.41
N VAL A 28 7.46 5.90 -3.29
CA VAL A 28 8.44 6.98 -3.13
C VAL A 28 9.84 6.39 -3.07
N SER A 29 10.68 6.80 -4.03
CA SER A 29 12.09 6.41 -4.15
C SER A 29 12.33 4.89 -4.09
N ASP A 30 11.35 4.09 -4.53
CA ASP A 30 11.38 2.62 -4.48
C ASP A 30 11.67 2.06 -3.06
N LEU A 31 11.36 2.83 -2.01
CA LEU A 31 11.64 2.51 -0.60
C LEU A 31 10.42 2.62 0.32
N LEU A 32 9.34 3.24 -0.14
CA LEU A 32 8.14 3.50 0.65
C LEU A 32 6.88 3.40 -0.22
N ILE A 33 5.92 2.61 0.23
CA ILE A 33 4.57 2.57 -0.37
C ILE A 33 3.62 3.43 0.48
N LEU A 34 2.84 4.29 -0.17
CA LEU A 34 1.72 5.00 0.45
C LEU A 34 0.41 4.48 -0.16
N GLU A 35 -0.51 4.05 0.69
CA GLU A 35 -1.86 3.64 0.32
C GLU A 35 -2.88 4.59 0.93
N LEU A 36 -3.74 5.17 0.08
CA LEU A 36 -4.65 6.23 0.48
C LEU A 36 -6.06 5.65 0.67
N LYS A 37 -6.73 6.07 1.74
CA LYS A 37 -8.13 5.71 2.01
C LYS A 37 -8.91 6.93 2.48
N SER A 38 -10.23 6.89 2.29
CA SER A 38 -11.18 7.84 2.88
C SER A 38 -12.39 7.07 3.36
N VAL A 39 -12.22 6.37 4.48
CA VAL A 39 -13.19 5.41 5.01
C VAL A 39 -13.40 5.64 6.50
N GLU A 40 -14.59 5.36 7.02
CA GLU A 40 -14.90 5.54 8.45
C GLU A 40 -13.92 4.80 9.36
N LYS A 41 -13.55 3.57 8.99
CA LYS A 41 -12.62 2.74 9.76
C LYS A 41 -11.67 1.97 8.84
N LEU A 42 -10.39 1.95 9.20
CA LEU A 42 -9.45 1.01 8.62
C LEU A 42 -9.78 -0.41 9.14
N ILE A 43 -10.19 -1.29 8.23
CA ILE A 43 -10.46 -2.70 8.51
C ILE A 43 -9.27 -3.57 8.07
N PRO A 44 -9.12 -4.80 8.64
CA PRO A 44 -7.93 -5.63 8.44
C PRO A 44 -7.55 -5.92 6.98
N ILE A 45 -8.53 -5.90 6.06
CA ILE A 45 -8.27 -6.13 4.62
C ILE A 45 -7.36 -5.06 4.01
N TYR A 46 -7.40 -3.80 4.46
CA TYR A 46 -6.51 -2.76 3.94
C TYR A 46 -5.05 -2.99 4.34
N GLU A 47 -4.82 -3.56 5.52
CA GLU A 47 -3.49 -3.95 5.97
C GLU A 47 -2.99 -5.16 5.20
N ALA A 48 -3.84 -6.18 5.00
CA ALA A 48 -3.52 -7.35 4.20
C ALA A 48 -3.15 -6.97 2.75
N GLN A 49 -3.84 -5.99 2.18
CA GLN A 49 -3.53 -5.44 0.86
C GLN A 49 -2.14 -4.78 0.85
N LEU A 50 -1.84 -3.88 1.79
CA LEU A 50 -0.53 -3.22 1.85
C LEU A 50 0.60 -4.22 2.12
N LEU A 51 0.40 -5.21 2.99
CA LEU A 51 1.37 -6.30 3.21
C LEU A 51 1.63 -7.11 1.94
N THR A 52 0.62 -7.32 1.12
CA THR A 52 0.77 -7.97 -0.19
C THR A 52 1.66 -7.14 -1.10
N TYR A 53 1.48 -5.82 -1.12
CA TYR A 53 2.32 -4.92 -1.91
C TYR A 53 3.77 -4.90 -1.45
N LEU A 54 4.00 -4.82 -0.14
CA LEU A 54 5.35 -4.90 0.43
C LEU A 54 6.04 -6.20 -0.02
N ARG A 55 5.33 -7.34 0.05
CA ARG A 55 5.88 -8.65 -0.31
C ARG A 55 6.24 -8.76 -1.78
N LEU A 56 5.35 -8.29 -2.65
CA LEU A 56 5.51 -8.40 -4.10
C LEU A 56 6.52 -7.39 -4.66
N SER A 57 6.65 -6.21 -4.05
CA SER A 57 7.58 -5.18 -4.47
C SER A 57 8.98 -5.32 -3.88
N GLY A 58 9.13 -6.08 -2.78
CA GLY A 58 10.37 -6.13 -2.00
C GLY A 58 10.63 -4.87 -1.15
N ILE A 59 9.67 -3.94 -1.09
CA ILE A 59 9.76 -2.72 -0.28
C ILE A 59 9.43 -3.05 1.17
N GLY A 60 10.30 -2.62 2.10
CA GLY A 60 10.16 -2.96 3.52
C GLY A 60 9.19 -2.07 4.32
N LEU A 61 8.81 -0.90 3.79
CA LEU A 61 8.01 0.10 4.52
C LEU A 61 6.76 0.53 3.75
N GLY A 62 5.62 0.50 4.43
CA GLY A 62 4.34 1.00 3.91
C GLY A 62 3.58 1.86 4.92
N LEU A 63 2.83 2.84 4.41
CA LEU A 63 1.90 3.66 5.19
C LEU A 63 0.49 3.55 4.60
N LEU A 64 -0.48 3.19 5.43
CA LEU A 64 -1.90 3.46 5.17
C LEU A 64 -2.22 4.87 5.67
N LEU A 65 -2.79 5.70 4.81
CA LEU A 65 -3.20 7.07 5.10
C LEU A 65 -4.72 7.18 4.93
N ASN A 66 -5.45 7.14 6.03
CA ASN A 66 -6.89 7.41 6.03
C ASN A 66 -7.15 8.91 6.22
N PHE A 67 -7.78 9.54 5.23
CA PHE A 67 -8.10 10.97 5.25
C PHE A 67 -9.46 11.28 5.89
N ASN A 68 -10.28 10.27 6.20
CA ASN A 68 -11.55 10.47 6.89
C ASN A 68 -11.36 10.58 8.42
N VAL A 69 -10.51 11.52 8.83
CA VAL A 69 -10.21 11.85 10.23
C VAL A 69 -9.97 13.37 10.37
N PRO A 70 -10.27 13.99 11.53
CA PRO A 70 -10.03 15.43 11.72
C PRO A 70 -8.54 15.82 11.70
N VAL A 71 -7.66 14.91 12.12
CA VAL A 71 -6.21 15.12 12.17
C VAL A 71 -5.51 13.96 11.50
N LEU A 72 -4.79 14.21 10.40
CA LEU A 72 -4.17 13.16 9.58
C LEU A 72 -3.32 12.17 10.39
N LYS A 73 -2.58 12.64 11.41
CA LYS A 73 -1.77 11.80 12.29
C LYS A 73 -2.55 10.63 12.91
N GLN A 74 -3.86 10.77 13.13
CA GLN A 74 -4.74 9.72 13.65
C GLN A 74 -5.15 8.68 12.59
N GLY A 75 -5.05 9.02 11.31
CA GLY A 75 -5.36 8.16 10.17
C GLY A 75 -4.15 7.44 9.57
N ILE A 76 -2.94 7.63 10.14
CA ILE A 76 -1.72 6.97 9.67
C ILE A 76 -1.55 5.63 10.37
N LYS A 77 -1.41 4.56 9.59
CA LYS A 77 -0.94 3.26 10.08
C LYS A 77 0.33 2.84 9.35
N ARG A 78 1.39 2.60 10.13
CA ARG A 78 2.71 2.16 9.63
C ARG A 78 2.81 0.64 9.65
N LEU A 79 3.24 0.06 8.54
CA LEU A 79 3.50 -1.37 8.40
C LEU A 79 4.95 -1.58 7.95
N VAL A 80 5.62 -2.53 8.57
CA VAL A 80 7.00 -2.91 8.25
C VAL A 80 6.99 -4.40 7.90
N GLN A 81 7.54 -4.73 6.72
CA GLN A 81 7.84 -6.11 6.38
C GLN A 81 9.24 -6.44 6.88
N GLY A 82 9.32 -7.45 7.74
CA GLY A 82 10.58 -8.06 8.18
C GLY A 82 11.09 -9.12 7.24
#